data_AF-A0A0M2U5B7-F1
#
_entry.id   AF-A0A0M2U5B7-F1
#
_cell.length_a   1.000
_cell.length_b   1.000
_cell.length_c   1.000
_cell.angle_alpha   90.00
_cell.angle_beta   90.00
_cell.angle_gamma   90.00
#
_symmetry.space_group_name_H-M   'P 1'
#
loop_
_entity.id
_entity.type
_entity.pdbx_description
1 polymer ?
#
loop_
_entity_poly.entity_id
_entity_poly.type
_entity_poly.pdbx_seq_one_letter_code
_entity_poly.pdbx_strand_id
1 'polypeptide(L)'
;MSLAIEKIAKEFATLTPQEKIEFLKRVTVSNHGEWVELNGKILFIPYDDEPWTEEDEADWQEGQTDIAEGRVKPWDQVKKELGL
;
A
#
# COMPACT_ATOMS: atom_id res chain seq x y z
N MET A 1 15.29 -24.00 -0.94
CA MET A 1 14.82 -23.13 0.16
C MET A 1 15.35 -23.71 1.47
N SER A 2 15.69 -22.91 2.48
CA SER A 2 16.18 -23.47 3.74
C SER A 2 15.03 -23.99 4.60
N LEU A 3 15.26 -25.06 5.38
CA LEU A 3 14.30 -25.61 6.34
C LEU A 3 13.78 -24.55 7.34
N ALA A 4 14.62 -23.58 7.69
CA ALA A 4 14.25 -22.47 8.56
C ALA A 4 13.22 -21.54 7.90
N ILE A 5 13.38 -21.23 6.61
CA ILE A 5 12.44 -20.39 5.85
C ILE A 5 11.09 -21.09 5.73
N GLU A 6 11.07 -22.40 5.45
CA GLU A 6 9.82 -23.17 5.36
C GLU A 6 9.08 -23.24 6.69
N LYS A 7 9.80 -23.39 7.79
CA LYS A 7 9.22 -23.39 9.13
C LYS A 7 8.57 -22.04 9.46
N ILE A 8 9.29 -20.94 9.21
CA ILE A 8 8.78 -19.58 9.44
C ILE A 8 7.55 -19.30 8.57
N ALA A 9 7.56 -19.72 7.30
CA ALA A 9 6.43 -19.53 6.41
C ALA A 9 5.16 -20.27 6.89
N LYS A 10 5.31 -21.51 7.40
CA LYS A 10 4.21 -22.27 7.98
C LYS A 10 3.68 -21.62 9.26
N GLU A 11 4.57 -21.19 10.15
CA GLU A 11 4.20 -20.47 11.38
C GLU A 11 3.43 -19.20 11.04
N PHE A 12 3.96 -18.38 10.12
CA PHE A 12 3.30 -17.16 9.65
C PHE A 12 1.91 -17.43 9.06
N ALA A 13 1.72 -18.51 8.28
CA ALA A 13 0.44 -18.83 7.67
C ALA A 13 -0.67 -19.06 8.72
N THR A 14 -0.32 -19.60 9.88
CA THR A 14 -1.27 -19.91 10.98
C THR A 14 -1.65 -18.71 11.84
N LEU A 15 -0.94 -17.59 11.72
CA LEU A 15 -1.20 -16.38 12.49
C LEU A 15 -2.49 -15.67 12.05
N THR A 16 -3.14 -15.03 13.02
CA THR A 16 -4.21 -14.05 12.77
C THR A 16 -3.69 -12.83 12.00
N PRO A 17 -4.55 -12.03 11.34
CA PRO A 17 -4.10 -10.83 10.63
C PRO A 17 -3.30 -9.86 11.50
N GLN A 18 -3.69 -9.68 12.76
CA GLN A 18 -3.07 -8.79 13.73
C GLN A 18 -1.68 -9.30 14.13
N GLU A 19 -1.56 -10.60 14.39
CA GLU A 19 -0.26 -11.22 14.67
C GLU A 19 0.67 -11.18 13.46
N LYS A 20 0.14 -11.31 12.24
CA LYS A 20 0.92 -11.13 11.01
C LYS A 20 1.44 -9.70 10.87
N ILE A 21 0.62 -8.70 11.19
CA ILE A 21 1.03 -7.29 11.19
C ILE A 21 2.15 -7.05 12.20
N GLU A 22 2.02 -7.52 13.43
CA GLU A 22 3.06 -7.38 14.46
C GLU A 22 4.35 -8.12 14.08
N PHE A 23 4.23 -9.31 13.49
CA PHE A 23 5.38 -10.02 12.93
C PHE A 23 6.07 -9.18 11.85
N LEU A 24 5.30 -8.64 10.90
CA LEU A 24 5.82 -7.82 9.81
C LEU A 24 6.52 -6.56 10.34
N LYS A 25 5.89 -5.80 11.26
CA LYS A 25 6.52 -4.65 11.93
C LYS A 25 7.87 -4.98 12.56
N ARG A 26 8.03 -6.19 13.12
CA ARG A 26 9.29 -6.63 13.73
C ARG A 26 10.38 -6.97 12.71
N VAL A 27 10.01 -7.56 11.57
CA VAL A 27 10.98 -8.07 10.58
C VAL A 27 11.26 -7.09 9.44
N THR A 28 10.36 -6.13 9.20
CA THR A 28 10.56 -5.08 8.20
C THR A 28 11.10 -3.84 8.87
N VAL A 29 12.31 -3.42 8.49
CA VAL A 29 12.87 -2.12 8.88
C VAL A 29 12.34 -1.09 7.90
N SER A 30 11.13 -0.58 8.13
CA SER A 30 10.58 0.53 7.35
C SER A 30 10.01 1.58 8.29
N ASN A 31 10.52 2.80 8.19
CA ASN A 31 10.06 3.96 8.97
C ASN A 31 9.09 4.84 8.18
N HIS A 32 8.89 4.54 6.89
CA HIS A 32 8.11 5.36 5.95
C HIS A 32 6.83 4.64 5.53
N GLY A 33 6.14 4.04 6.49
CA GLY A 33 4.84 3.43 6.27
C GLY A 33 4.42 2.50 7.38
N GLU A 34 3.22 1.95 7.24
CA GLU A 34 2.64 1.02 8.21
C GLU A 34 2.00 -0.19 7.54
N TRP A 35 2.04 -1.31 8.27
CA TRP A 35 1.28 -2.50 7.92
C TRP A 35 -0.12 -2.40 8.51
N VAL A 36 -1.14 -2.45 7.66
CA VAL A 36 -2.55 -2.40 8.07
C VAL A 36 -3.34 -3.55 7.47
N GLU A 37 -4.47 -3.88 8.10
CA GLU A 37 -5.46 -4.78 7.53
C GLU A 37 -6.58 -3.97 6.89
N LEU A 38 -6.80 -4.16 5.59
CA LEU A 38 -7.89 -3.54 4.84
C LEU A 38 -8.62 -4.62 4.04
N ASN A 39 -9.93 -4.76 4.26
CA ASN A 39 -10.78 -5.73 3.56
C ASN A 39 -10.24 -7.18 3.60
N GLY A 40 -9.70 -7.60 4.75
CA GLY A 40 -9.14 -8.95 4.95
C GLY A 40 -7.81 -9.18 4.24
N LYS A 41 -7.16 -8.12 3.73
CA LYS A 41 -5.81 -8.16 3.16
C LYS A 41 -4.87 -7.34 4.02
N ILE A 42 -3.67 -7.86 4.22
CA ILE A 42 -2.58 -7.11 4.87
C ILE A 42 -1.86 -6.32 3.78
N LEU A 43 -1.79 -5.00 3.95
CA LEU A 43 -1.17 -4.08 3.01
C LEU A 43 -0.12 -3.25 3.74
N PHE A 44 0.93 -2.87 3.02
CA PHE A 44 1.86 -1.83 3.45
C PHE A 44 1.42 -0.51 2.84
N ILE A 45 1.07 0.46 3.69
CA ILE A 45 0.75 1.83 3.27
C ILE A 45 2.02 2.66 3.49
N PRO A 46 2.68 3.16 2.44
CA PRO A 46 3.79 4.08 2.60
C PRO A 46 3.29 5.40 3.20
N TYR A 47 4.09 5.99 4.08
CA TYR A 47 3.93 7.38 4.47
C TYR A 47 4.62 8.25 3.43
N ASP A 48 3.96 9.34 3.06
CA ASP A 48 4.62 10.45 2.39
C ASP A 48 5.33 11.29 3.46
N ASP A 49 6.66 11.27 3.44
CA ASP A 49 7.50 12.04 4.35
C ASP A 49 7.94 13.38 3.75
N GLU A 50 7.52 13.69 2.53
CA GLU A 50 7.75 14.98 1.89
C GLU A 50 6.76 16.02 2.45
N PRO A 51 7.22 17.27 2.71
CA PRO A 51 6.32 18.32 3.18
C PRO A 51 5.35 18.70 2.07
N TRP A 52 4.06 18.81 2.40
CA TRP A 52 3.05 19.32 1.47
C TRP A 52 3.41 20.72 0.97
N THR A 53 3.59 20.85 -0.34
CA THR A 53 4.01 22.08 -1.01
C THR A 53 2.84 22.80 -1.66
N GLU A 54 3.09 24.02 -2.17
CA GLU A 54 2.12 24.74 -3.00
C GLU A 54 1.85 24.03 -4.34
N GLU A 55 2.82 23.27 -4.86
CA GLU A 55 2.66 22.46 -6.06
C GLU A 55 1.70 21.30 -5.81
N ASP A 56 1.86 20.59 -4.68
CA ASP A 56 0.95 19.51 -4.28
C ASP A 56 -0.49 20.00 -4.09
N GLU A 57 -0.66 21.19 -3.50
CA GLU A 57 -1.98 21.80 -3.35
C GLU A 57 -2.62 22.12 -4.72
N ALA A 58 -1.83 22.64 -5.67
CA ALA A 58 -2.30 22.93 -7.02
C ALA A 58 -2.71 21.65 -7.76
N ASP A 59 -1.86 20.62 -7.72
CA ASP A 59 -2.12 19.32 -8.34
C ASP A 59 -3.35 18.63 -7.73
N TRP A 60 -3.51 18.72 -6.41
CA TRP A 60 -4.68 18.20 -5.72
C TRP A 60 -5.96 18.90 -6.18
N GLN A 61 -5.96 20.24 -6.28
CA GLN A 61 -7.11 21.00 -6.74
C GLN A 61 -7.45 20.73 -8.21
N GLU A 62 -6.44 20.60 -9.08
CA GLU A 62 -6.63 20.19 -10.46
C GLU A 62 -7.28 18.80 -10.53
N GLY A 63 -6.74 17.83 -9.77
CA GLY A 63 -7.28 16.48 -9.69
C GLY A 63 -8.74 16.44 -9.22
N GLN A 64 -9.11 17.23 -8.21
CA GLN A 64 -10.51 17.35 -7.77
C GLN A 64 -11.42 17.89 -8.87
N THR A 65 -10.93 18.89 -9.63
CA THR A 65 -11.67 19.48 -10.75
C THR A 65 -11.87 18.46 -11.87
N ASP A 66 -10.82 17.73 -12.24
CA ASP A 66 -10.90 16.69 -13.27
C ASP A 66 -11.85 15.55 -12.90
N ILE A 67 -11.88 15.16 -11.61
CA ILE A 67 -12.86 14.20 -11.10
C ILE A 67 -14.27 14.74 -11.24
N ALA A 68 -14.51 15.98 -10.81
CA ALA A 68 -15.84 16.60 -10.85
C ALA A 68 -16.37 16.76 -12.28
N GLU A 69 -15.47 17.03 -13.23
CA GLU A 69 -15.81 17.19 -14.64
C GLU A 69 -15.80 15.88 -15.44
N GLY A 70 -15.48 14.75 -14.81
CA GLY A 70 -15.45 13.44 -15.48
C GLY A 70 -14.30 13.28 -16.48
N ARG A 71 -13.22 14.05 -16.32
CA ARG A 71 -12.00 13.98 -17.15
C ARG A 71 -11.03 12.87 -16.72
N VAL A 72 -11.43 12.06 -15.74
CA VAL A 72 -10.64 10.93 -15.22
C VAL A 72 -11.01 9.60 -15.87
N LYS A 73 -10.08 8.64 -15.85
CA LYS A 73 -10.31 7.26 -16.26
C LYS A 73 -10.21 6.31 -15.06
N PRO A 74 -11.01 5.23 -15.00
CA PRO A 74 -10.80 4.18 -14.01
C PRO A 74 -9.39 3.58 -14.12
N TRP A 75 -8.75 3.33 -12.98
CA TRP A 75 -7.38 2.83 -12.95
C TRP A 75 -7.19 1.50 -13.70
N ASP A 76 -8.18 0.61 -13.65
CA ASP A 76 -8.13 -0.66 -14.38
C ASP A 76 -8.16 -0.47 -15.90
N GLN A 77 -8.81 0.59 -16.40
CA GLN A 77 -8.74 0.94 -17.81
C GLN A 77 -7.34 1.44 -18.18
N VAL A 78 -6.74 2.29 -17.34
CA VAL A 78 -5.38 2.81 -17.57
C VAL A 78 -4.35 1.67 -17.60
N LYS A 79 -4.41 0.73 -16.66
CA LYS A 79 -3.53 -0.45 -16.67
C LYS A 79 -3.64 -1.24 -17.97
N LYS A 80 -4.86 -1.48 -18.44
CA LYS A 80 -5.10 -2.19 -19.69
C LYS A 80 -4.51 -1.44 -20.89
N GLU A 81 -4.64 -0.11 -20.94
CA GLU A 81 -4.04 0.74 -21.98
C GLU A 81 -2.49 0.69 -21.94
N LEU A 82 -1.90 0.54 -20.75
CA LEU A 82 -0.45 0.43 -20.53
C LEU A 82 0.10 -1.01 -20.61
N GLY A 83 -0.75 -2.03 -20.74
CA GLY A 83 -0.35 -3.43 -20.76
C GLY A 83 0.09 -4.00 -19.39
N LEU A 84 -0.40 -3.40 -18.29
CA LEU A 84 -0.15 -3.81 -16.90
C LEU A 84 -1.23 -4.76 -16.36
#